data_AF-A0A535LWU8-F1
#
_entry.id   AF-A0A535LWU8-F1
#
_cell.length_a   1.000
_cell.length_b   1.000
_cell.length_c   1.000
_cell.angle_alpha   90.00
_cell.angle_beta   90.00
_cell.angle_gamma   90.00
#
_symmetry.space_group_name_H-M   'P 1'
#
loop_
_entity.id
_entity.type
_entity.pdbx_description
1 polymer ?
#
loop_
_entity_poly.entity_id
_entity_poly.type
_entity_poly.pdbx_seq_one_letter_code
_entity_poly.pdbx_strand_id
1 'polypeptide(L)'
;MFVLNAILHALQISLFMLWEVLWPLAFGFLLSAMIQTVVSKRAVANALGRPDLKGFVLACGFGAASSSCSYAAVAVARTLFRRGASFVNAIIFEFASTNLVFELGLVLLILLGWQFVAAEFAGGLLMAVILWILFKVTLRQRMVDDAKRQAERGVFGSTHEAHGDMDVSITDGPFLSRLFSGRAFTAISHAFFMDLNALYVDLGLGFLIAGALAAWVPNSWWQAFFLTNHPTLNEFWGPLIGPVISMLSFVCSVGNVPLAVVLWNGGISFGGVISFIFADLIILPILNIYRKYYGGRTALYLLLVSYAAMALAGFLIGGAFQLLGLAPTNHHVTIFETQPSWNYTTFLDIAFLLLMAVMAWRFVTTGGIEMLRAHAHRPQAGANLVRDPVCGMSVIRSVG
;
A
#
# COMPACT_ATOMS: atom_id res chain seq x y z
N MET A 1 -21.01 -9.54 -31.06
CA MET A 1 -20.16 -8.39 -31.44
C MET A 1 -20.15 -7.30 -30.39
N PHE A 2 -21.29 -6.80 -29.88
CA PHE A 2 -21.33 -5.75 -28.85
C PHE A 2 -20.62 -6.11 -27.54
N VAL A 3 -20.93 -7.28 -26.95
CA VAL A 3 -20.29 -7.74 -25.70
C VAL A 3 -18.79 -7.96 -25.87
N LEU A 4 -18.37 -8.52 -27.02
CA LEU A 4 -16.96 -8.75 -27.33
C LEU A 4 -16.18 -7.43 -27.44
N ASN A 5 -16.75 -6.43 -28.11
CA ASN A 5 -16.15 -5.09 -28.20
C ASN A 5 -16.09 -4.39 -26.84
N ALA A 6 -17.11 -4.53 -26.00
CA ALA A 6 -17.12 -3.94 -24.65
C ALA A 6 -16.06 -4.56 -23.73
N ILE A 7 -15.84 -5.88 -23.83
CA ILE A 7 -14.78 -6.58 -23.09
C ILE A 7 -13.40 -6.17 -23.62
N LEU A 8 -13.23 -6.15 -24.95
CA LEU A 8 -11.96 -5.74 -25.58
C LEU A 8 -11.60 -4.30 -25.21
N HIS A 9 -12.58 -3.40 -25.18
CA HIS A 9 -12.36 -2.01 -24.80
C HIS A 9 -11.94 -1.87 -23.33
N ALA A 10 -12.61 -2.59 -22.41
CA ALA A 10 -12.22 -2.60 -20.99
C ALA A 10 -10.81 -3.16 -20.78
N LEU A 11 -10.46 -4.24 -21.49
CA LEU A 11 -9.12 -4.82 -21.45
C LEU A 11 -8.06 -3.85 -21.99
N GLN A 12 -8.39 -3.16 -23.10
CA GLN A 12 -7.51 -2.17 -23.71
C GLN A 12 -7.23 -1.00 -22.75
N ILE A 13 -8.26 -0.44 -22.10
CA ILE A 13 -8.08 0.61 -21.08
C ILE A 13 -7.24 0.10 -19.91
N SER A 14 -7.49 -1.13 -19.44
CA SER A 14 -6.71 -1.74 -18.35
C SER A 14 -5.23 -1.86 -18.72
N LEU A 15 -4.92 -2.25 -19.96
CA LEU A 15 -3.55 -2.35 -20.46
C LEU A 15 -2.90 -0.98 -20.62
N PHE A 16 -3.64 0.04 -21.06
CA PHE A 16 -3.13 1.41 -21.18
C PHE A 16 -2.82 2.01 -19.81
N MET A 17 -3.69 1.79 -18.82
CA MET A 17 -3.43 2.15 -17.42
C MET A 17 -2.20 1.44 -16.86
N LEU A 18 -2.06 0.13 -17.11
CA LEU A 18 -0.91 -0.65 -16.66
C LEU A 18 0.38 -0.13 -17.29
N TRP A 19 0.36 0.19 -18.58
CA TRP A 19 1.52 0.73 -19.30
C TRP A 19 1.95 2.06 -18.69
N GLU A 20 1.03 2.99 -18.48
CA GLU A 20 1.37 4.33 -17.96
C GLU A 20 1.93 4.31 -16.53
N VAL A 21 1.59 3.27 -15.75
CA VAL A 21 1.99 3.12 -14.34
C VAL A 21 3.07 2.04 -14.15
N LEU A 22 3.58 1.43 -15.22
CA LEU A 22 4.53 0.32 -15.12
C LEU A 22 5.86 0.77 -14.51
N TRP A 23 6.53 1.77 -15.10
CA TRP A 23 7.82 2.22 -14.58
C TRP A 23 7.75 2.84 -13.18
N PRO A 24 6.75 3.67 -12.79
CA PRO A 24 6.68 4.21 -11.42
C PRO A 24 6.47 3.10 -10.39
N LEU A 25 5.64 2.11 -10.71
CA LEU A 25 5.39 0.95 -9.87
C LEU A 25 6.65 0.08 -9.71
N ALA A 26 7.34 -0.23 -10.82
CA ALA A 26 8.59 -0.98 -10.79
C ALA A 26 9.67 -0.23 -10.00
N PHE A 27 9.76 1.09 -10.16
CA PHE A 27 10.67 1.93 -9.39
C PHE A 27 10.35 1.91 -7.89
N GLY A 28 9.08 2.01 -7.53
CA GLY A 28 8.63 1.97 -6.14
C GLY A 28 8.93 0.65 -5.43
N PHE A 29 8.61 -0.47 -6.07
CA PHE A 29 8.98 -1.81 -5.56
C PHE A 29 10.49 -1.97 -5.43
N LEU A 30 11.27 -1.46 -6.39
CA LEU A 30 12.73 -1.51 -6.31
C LEU A 30 13.25 -0.68 -5.13
N LEU A 31 12.74 0.54 -4.95
CA LEU A 31 13.10 1.40 -3.84
C LEU A 31 12.72 0.78 -2.50
N SER A 32 11.54 0.19 -2.39
CA SER A 32 11.10 -0.57 -1.21
C SER A 32 12.06 -1.72 -0.90
N ALA A 33 12.36 -2.57 -1.89
CA ALA A 33 13.30 -3.68 -1.74
C ALA A 33 14.68 -3.20 -1.28
N MET A 34 15.17 -2.08 -1.82
CA MET A 34 16.42 -1.45 -1.36
C MET A 34 16.33 -1.03 0.11
N ILE A 35 15.28 -0.34 0.53
CA ILE A 35 15.14 0.12 1.92
C ILE A 35 15.01 -1.06 2.89
N GLN A 36 14.23 -2.08 2.54
CA GLN A 36 14.05 -3.29 3.33
C GLN A 36 15.38 -4.02 3.61
N THR A 37 16.34 -3.98 2.66
CA THR A 37 17.68 -4.57 2.86
C THR A 37 18.57 -3.76 3.80
N VAL A 38 18.23 -2.48 4.06
CA VAL A 38 19.05 -1.54 4.83
C VAL A 38 18.52 -1.33 6.25
N VAL A 39 17.20 -1.39 6.47
CA VAL A 39 16.58 -1.06 7.76
C VAL A 39 16.23 -2.32 8.56
N SER A 40 16.83 -2.49 9.75
CA SER A 40 16.55 -3.66 10.61
C SER A 40 15.25 -3.52 11.40
N LYS A 41 14.39 -4.55 11.35
CA LYS A 41 13.08 -4.56 12.03
C LYS A 41 13.20 -4.52 13.56
N ARG A 42 14.28 -5.06 14.13
CA ARG A 42 14.54 -5.05 15.58
C ARG A 42 14.86 -3.64 16.11
N ALA A 43 15.65 -2.86 15.36
CA ALA A 43 15.96 -1.48 15.75
C ALA A 43 14.69 -0.62 15.75
N VAL A 44 13.83 -0.80 14.73
CA VAL A 44 12.53 -0.10 14.63
C VAL A 44 11.60 -0.49 15.79
N ALA A 45 11.47 -1.78 16.11
CA ALA A 45 10.61 -2.24 17.22
C ALA A 45 11.00 -1.60 18.57
N ASN A 46 12.31 -1.56 18.87
CA ASN A 46 12.81 -0.95 20.11
C ASN A 46 12.55 0.56 20.14
N ALA A 47 12.68 1.25 19.01
CA ALA A 47 12.43 2.68 18.90
C ALA A 47 10.94 3.05 19.09
N LEU A 48 10.02 2.13 18.79
CA LEU A 48 8.57 2.33 18.84
C LEU A 48 7.90 1.84 20.14
N GLY A 49 8.68 1.47 21.16
CA GLY A 49 8.18 0.86 22.40
C GLY A 49 7.31 1.74 23.30
N ARG A 50 7.36 3.07 23.16
CA ARG A 50 6.59 4.01 24.01
C ARG A 50 5.53 4.78 23.21
N PRO A 51 4.27 4.87 23.68
CA PRO A 51 3.21 5.62 23.01
C PRO A 51 3.31 7.14 23.31
N ASP A 52 4.48 7.74 23.08
CA ASP A 52 4.74 9.17 23.24
C ASP A 52 4.85 9.88 21.88
N LEU A 53 4.92 11.22 21.89
CA LEU A 53 5.05 12.01 20.66
C LEU A 53 6.31 11.62 19.86
N LYS A 54 7.39 11.24 20.56
CA LYS A 54 8.61 10.74 19.93
C LYS A 54 8.36 9.43 19.19
N GLY A 55 7.68 8.48 19.83
CA GLY A 55 7.25 7.23 19.22
C GLY A 55 6.34 7.44 18.00
N PHE A 56 5.41 8.40 18.07
CA PHE A 56 4.57 8.80 16.94
C PHE A 56 5.39 9.28 15.74
N VAL A 57 6.28 10.26 15.94
CA VAL A 57 7.12 10.81 14.87
C VAL A 57 8.01 9.74 14.27
N LEU A 58 8.58 8.87 15.11
CA LEU A 58 9.37 7.72 14.65
C LEU A 58 8.53 6.71 13.87
N ALA A 59 7.28 6.44 14.29
CA ALA A 59 6.38 5.53 13.59
C ALA A 59 6.07 6.06 12.18
N CYS A 60 5.74 7.35 12.06
CA CYS A 60 5.51 8.00 10.77
C CYS A 60 6.76 7.96 9.90
N GLY A 61 7.92 8.32 10.45
CA GLY A 61 9.19 8.36 9.69
C GLY A 61 9.65 6.98 9.22
N PHE A 62 9.64 5.98 10.10
CA PHE A 62 10.00 4.61 9.73
C PHE A 62 8.95 3.98 8.81
N GLY A 63 7.66 4.29 8.99
CA GLY A 63 6.60 3.84 8.09
C GLY A 63 6.83 4.39 6.69
N ALA A 64 6.92 5.72 6.55
CA ALA A 64 7.18 6.38 5.27
C ALA A 64 8.44 5.84 4.57
N ALA A 65 9.49 5.51 5.32
CA ALA A 65 10.68 4.87 4.77
C ALA A 65 10.43 3.42 4.35
N SER A 66 9.73 2.62 5.16
CA SER A 66 9.55 1.17 4.95
C SER A 66 8.76 0.81 3.69
N SER A 67 7.99 1.76 3.11
CA SER A 67 7.30 1.65 1.82
C SER A 67 6.80 0.24 1.54
N SER A 68 5.71 -0.16 2.18
CA SER A 68 5.25 -1.55 2.16
C SER A 68 3.82 -1.59 1.66
N CYS A 69 3.47 -2.62 0.90
CA CYS A 69 2.08 -2.82 0.51
C CYS A 69 1.18 -3.05 1.73
N SER A 70 -0.14 -2.84 1.58
CA SER A 70 -1.10 -2.93 2.68
C SER A 70 -1.02 -4.26 3.44
N TYR A 71 -0.84 -5.39 2.75
CA TYR A 71 -0.66 -6.71 3.37
C TYR A 71 0.67 -6.86 4.12
N ALA A 72 1.79 -6.43 3.51
CA ALA A 72 3.10 -6.50 4.14
C ALA A 72 3.17 -5.55 5.35
N ALA A 73 2.60 -4.35 5.25
CA ALA A 73 2.51 -3.38 6.32
C ALA A 73 1.80 -3.96 7.55
N VAL A 74 0.63 -4.61 7.37
CA VAL A 74 -0.13 -5.25 8.45
C VAL A 74 0.67 -6.38 9.12
N ALA A 75 1.38 -7.19 8.34
CA ALA A 75 2.25 -8.24 8.86
C ALA A 75 3.45 -7.68 9.65
N VAL A 76 4.10 -6.63 9.15
CA VAL A 76 5.20 -5.94 9.83
C VAL A 76 4.70 -5.27 11.11
N ALA A 77 3.55 -4.60 11.08
CA ALA A 77 2.96 -3.96 12.25
C ALA A 77 2.69 -4.95 13.37
N ARG A 78 2.10 -6.12 13.05
CA ARG A 78 1.94 -7.22 14.01
C ARG A 78 3.29 -7.67 14.58
N THR A 79 4.30 -7.79 13.73
CA THR A 79 5.64 -8.23 14.14
C THR A 79 6.28 -7.23 15.10
N LEU A 80 6.20 -5.93 14.79
CA LEU A 80 6.65 -4.85 15.67
C LEU A 80 5.91 -4.91 17.01
N PHE A 81 4.59 -5.09 17.00
CA PHE A 81 3.78 -5.20 18.21
C PHE A 81 4.17 -6.42 19.07
N ARG A 82 4.38 -7.60 18.46
CA ARG A 82 4.86 -8.81 19.15
C ARG A 82 6.27 -8.63 19.71
N ARG A 83 7.12 -7.82 19.08
CA ARG A 83 8.49 -7.51 19.52
C ARG A 83 8.58 -6.36 20.54
N GLY A 84 7.44 -5.86 21.02
CA GLY A 84 7.38 -4.90 22.12
C GLY A 84 7.16 -3.43 21.70
N ALA A 85 6.88 -3.15 20.43
CA ALA A 85 6.37 -1.84 20.03
C ALA A 85 5.00 -1.59 20.68
N SER A 86 4.66 -0.33 20.95
CA SER A 86 3.31 0.00 21.41
C SER A 86 2.29 -0.29 20.30
N PHE A 87 1.08 -0.75 20.66
CA PHE A 87 0.03 -1.04 19.67
C PHE A 87 -0.27 0.18 18.79
N VAL A 88 -0.38 1.36 19.42
CA VAL A 88 -0.63 2.63 18.74
C VAL A 88 0.45 2.93 17.70
N ASN A 89 1.73 2.85 18.08
CA ASN A 89 2.82 3.13 17.14
C ASN A 89 2.94 2.07 16.05
N ALA A 90 2.62 0.80 16.34
CA ALA A 90 2.63 -0.25 15.34
C ALA A 90 1.57 0.01 14.26
N ILE A 91 0.35 0.39 14.65
CA ILE A 91 -0.70 0.75 13.71
C ILE A 91 -0.36 2.06 12.97
N ILE A 92 0.18 3.08 13.65
CA ILE A 92 0.57 4.34 12.98
C ILE A 92 1.70 4.10 11.97
N PHE A 93 2.67 3.24 12.29
CA PHE A 93 3.69 2.79 11.36
C PHE A 93 3.06 2.12 10.14
N GLU A 94 2.05 1.27 10.34
CA GLU A 94 1.31 0.59 9.28
C GLU A 94 0.65 1.56 8.30
N PHE A 95 -0.08 2.55 8.83
CA PHE A 95 -0.75 3.60 8.05
C PHE A 95 0.24 4.51 7.33
N ALA A 96 1.33 4.89 8.00
CA ALA A 96 2.38 5.69 7.39
C ALA A 96 3.12 4.92 6.28
N SER A 97 3.30 3.61 6.44
CA SER A 97 3.99 2.75 5.48
C SER A 97 3.25 2.51 4.18
N THR A 98 1.99 2.93 4.10
CA THR A 98 1.11 2.81 2.93
C THR A 98 0.76 4.18 2.35
N ASN A 99 0.52 5.18 3.20
CA ASN A 99 -0.03 6.49 2.80
C ASN A 99 0.98 7.65 2.78
N LEU A 100 2.20 7.46 3.30
CA LEU A 100 3.29 8.46 3.23
C LEU A 100 4.42 8.01 2.31
N VAL A 101 4.11 7.09 1.39
CA VAL A 101 5.09 6.45 0.51
C VAL A 101 5.37 7.33 -0.70
N PHE A 102 6.66 7.45 -1.04
CA PHE A 102 7.10 8.24 -2.19
C PHE A 102 6.60 7.67 -3.53
N GLU A 103 6.52 6.35 -3.66
CA GLU A 103 5.98 5.66 -4.84
C GLU A 103 4.56 6.11 -5.18
N LEU A 104 3.65 6.09 -4.19
CA LEU A 104 2.27 6.52 -4.38
C LEU A 104 2.21 7.99 -4.82
N GLY A 105 3.03 8.85 -4.20
CA GLY A 105 3.17 10.24 -4.59
C GLY A 105 3.64 10.42 -6.04
N LEU A 106 4.56 9.57 -6.53
CA LEU A 106 5.01 9.62 -7.93
C LEU A 106 3.90 9.21 -8.91
N VAL A 107 3.14 8.15 -8.59
CA VAL A 107 2.00 7.71 -9.41
C VAL A 107 0.92 8.79 -9.46
N LEU A 108 0.59 9.40 -8.31
CA LEU A 108 -0.34 10.53 -8.24
C LEU A 108 0.16 11.75 -9.02
N LEU A 109 1.47 12.05 -8.97
CA LEU A 109 2.06 13.16 -9.69
C LEU A 109 1.84 13.04 -11.20
N ILE A 110 2.02 11.83 -11.73
CA ILE A 110 1.91 11.53 -13.16
C ILE A 110 0.44 11.55 -13.60
N LEU A 111 -0.45 10.96 -12.81
CA LEU A 111 -1.84 10.74 -13.22
C LEU A 111 -2.78 11.90 -12.89
N LEU A 112 -2.63 12.50 -11.72
CA LEU A 112 -3.58 13.46 -11.16
C LEU A 112 -2.95 14.84 -10.93
N GLY A 113 -1.62 14.93 -10.91
CA GLY A 113 -0.87 16.16 -10.76
C GLY A 113 -0.37 16.41 -9.33
N TRP A 114 0.45 17.45 -9.17
CA TRP A 114 1.15 17.76 -7.92
C TRP A 114 0.21 18.10 -6.76
N GLN A 115 -0.99 18.60 -7.04
CA GLN A 115 -1.98 18.94 -6.02
C GLN A 115 -2.39 17.71 -5.21
N PHE A 116 -2.60 16.58 -5.90
CA PHE A 116 -2.92 15.31 -5.24
C PHE A 116 -1.75 14.78 -4.45
N VAL A 117 -0.51 14.97 -4.92
CA VAL A 117 0.69 14.61 -4.16
C VAL A 117 0.80 15.40 -2.87
N ALA A 118 0.62 16.73 -2.95
CA ALA A 118 0.66 17.58 -1.77
C ALA A 118 -0.45 17.23 -0.77
N ALA A 119 -1.66 16.97 -1.28
CA ALA A 119 -2.81 16.56 -0.47
C ALA A 119 -2.64 15.15 0.13
N GLU A 120 -2.01 14.23 -0.58
CA GLU A 120 -1.68 12.89 -0.10
C GLU A 120 -0.73 12.97 1.09
N PHE A 121 0.40 13.67 0.95
CA PHE A 121 1.37 13.79 2.06
C PHE A 121 0.81 14.58 3.24
N ALA A 122 0.14 15.71 2.99
CA ALA A 122 -0.46 16.52 4.04
C ALA A 122 -1.61 15.77 4.74
N GLY A 123 -2.45 15.10 3.95
CA GLY A 123 -3.58 14.32 4.43
C GLY A 123 -3.19 13.05 5.13
N GLY A 124 -2.17 12.33 4.67
CA GLY A 124 -1.63 11.16 5.33
C GLY A 124 -1.04 11.50 6.69
N LEU A 125 -0.34 12.63 6.80
CA LEU A 125 0.16 13.13 8.08
C LEU A 125 -0.98 13.57 9.01
N LEU A 126 -1.96 14.31 8.47
CA LEU A 126 -3.15 14.72 9.21
C LEU A 126 -3.95 13.51 9.71
N MET A 127 -4.14 12.51 8.86
CA MET A 127 -4.79 11.24 9.19
C MET A 127 -4.04 10.53 10.31
N ALA A 128 -2.71 10.45 10.24
CA ALA A 128 -1.91 9.85 11.31
C ALA A 128 -2.10 10.58 12.65
N VAL A 129 -2.16 11.92 12.63
CA VAL A 129 -2.45 12.73 13.83
C VAL A 129 -3.86 12.48 14.36
N ILE A 130 -4.88 12.47 13.48
CA ILE A 130 -6.27 12.18 13.86
C ILE A 130 -6.36 10.78 14.48
N LEU A 131 -5.74 9.78 13.85
CA LEU A 131 -5.73 8.40 14.33
C LEU A 131 -5.05 8.29 15.71
N TRP A 132 -3.93 8.98 15.90
CA TRP A 132 -3.24 9.06 17.19
C TRP A 132 -4.12 9.67 18.29
N ILE A 133 -4.83 10.76 17.99
CA ILE A 133 -5.77 11.41 18.91
C ILE A 133 -6.94 10.47 19.24
N LEU A 134 -7.55 9.86 18.21
CA LEU A 134 -8.68 8.94 18.38
C LEU A 134 -8.28 7.73 19.24
N PHE A 135 -7.10 7.15 19.01
CA PHE A 135 -6.59 6.08 19.86
C PHE A 135 -6.36 6.55 21.30
N LYS A 136 -5.77 7.73 21.51
CA LYS A 136 -5.55 8.24 22.87
C LYS A 136 -6.85 8.43 23.66
N VAL A 137 -7.94 8.79 22.97
CA VAL A 137 -9.25 9.04 23.61
C VAL A 137 -10.09 7.76 23.75
N THR A 138 -10.06 6.86 22.77
CA THR A 138 -11.02 5.75 22.66
C THR A 138 -10.42 4.36 22.90
N LEU A 139 -9.09 4.19 22.79
CA LEU A 139 -8.43 2.90 22.95
C LEU A 139 -8.35 2.51 24.43
N ARG A 140 -9.04 1.43 24.80
CA ARG A 140 -9.02 0.86 26.15
C ARG A 140 -7.90 -0.17 26.28
N GLN A 141 -7.19 -0.16 27.41
CA GLN A 141 -6.10 -1.11 27.68
C GLN A 141 -6.53 -2.58 27.55
N ARG A 142 -7.76 -2.92 27.96
CA ARG A 142 -8.30 -4.28 27.80
C ARG A 142 -8.28 -4.77 26.35
N MET A 143 -8.53 -3.89 25.38
CA MET A 143 -8.48 -4.27 23.95
C MET A 143 -7.05 -4.53 23.49
N VAL A 144 -6.08 -3.77 24.00
CA VAL A 144 -4.65 -3.95 23.70
C VAL A 144 -4.15 -5.27 24.28
N ASP A 145 -4.53 -5.60 25.51
CA ASP A 145 -4.16 -6.87 26.15
C ASP A 145 -4.74 -8.08 25.41
N ASP A 146 -6.02 -8.00 25.00
CA ASP A 146 -6.67 -9.04 24.20
C ASP A 146 -6.02 -9.16 22.82
N ALA A 147 -5.71 -8.04 22.17
CA ALA A 147 -5.00 -8.02 20.89
C ALA A 147 -3.60 -8.62 21.01
N LYS A 148 -2.87 -8.37 22.11
CA LYS A 148 -1.55 -8.94 22.36
C LYS A 148 -1.62 -10.46 22.53
N ARG A 149 -2.55 -10.93 23.38
CA ARG A 149 -2.79 -12.38 23.56
C ARG A 149 -3.14 -13.07 22.24
N GLN A 150 -3.96 -12.44 21.40
CA GLN A 150 -4.33 -12.98 20.10
C GLN A 150 -3.15 -12.97 19.12
N ALA A 151 -2.37 -11.89 19.07
CA ALA A 151 -1.22 -11.76 18.19
C ALA A 151 -0.13 -12.80 18.50
N GLU A 152 0.07 -13.12 19.78
CA GLU A 152 1.03 -14.12 20.28
C GLU A 152 0.66 -15.56 19.91
N ARG A 153 -0.61 -15.87 19.63
CA ARG A 153 -1.05 -17.22 19.21
C ARG A 153 -0.46 -17.69 17.88
N GLY A 154 0.25 -16.82 17.15
CA GLY A 154 0.97 -17.20 15.93
C GLY A 154 0.07 -17.60 14.74
N VAL A 155 -1.23 -17.28 14.79
CA VAL A 155 -2.15 -17.57 13.67
C VAL A 155 -1.78 -16.70 12.46
N PHE A 156 -1.40 -17.32 11.35
CA PHE A 156 -1.18 -16.60 10.09
C PHE A 156 -2.52 -16.14 9.50
N GLY A 157 -2.59 -14.88 9.10
CA GLY A 157 -3.77 -14.19 8.58
C GLY A 157 -4.06 -14.58 7.13
N SER A 158 -3.02 -14.77 6.32
CA SER A 158 -3.06 -15.15 4.92
C SER A 158 -1.70 -15.70 4.45
N THR A 159 -1.68 -16.37 3.29
CA THR A 159 -0.45 -16.95 2.69
C THR A 159 0.53 -15.87 2.22
N HIS A 160 0.04 -14.65 1.96
CA HIS A 160 0.80 -13.50 1.46
C HIS A 160 1.64 -12.81 2.56
N GLU A 161 1.54 -13.24 3.81
CA GLU A 161 2.15 -12.58 4.98
C GLU A 161 3.52 -13.15 5.39
N ALA A 162 3.96 -14.27 4.80
CA ALA A 162 5.18 -14.97 5.19
C ALA A 162 6.45 -14.09 5.10
N HIS A 163 6.42 -12.99 4.33
CA HIS A 163 7.54 -12.08 4.11
C HIS A 163 7.66 -10.98 5.18
N GLY A 164 6.54 -10.55 5.79
CA GLY A 164 6.51 -9.44 6.75
C GLY A 164 7.24 -9.71 8.08
N ASP A 165 7.35 -10.98 8.49
CA ASP A 165 7.96 -11.38 9.77
C ASP A 165 9.51 -11.53 9.69
N MET A 166 10.07 -11.59 8.47
CA MET A 166 11.48 -11.93 8.24
C MET A 166 12.39 -10.71 8.18
N ASP A 167 13.59 -10.81 8.76
CA ASP A 167 14.60 -9.76 8.71
C ASP A 167 15.52 -10.00 7.51
N VAL A 168 15.40 -9.14 6.51
CA VAL A 168 16.19 -9.15 5.27
C VAL A 168 17.42 -8.24 5.42
N SER A 169 17.56 -7.54 6.55
CA SER A 169 18.63 -6.57 6.72
C SER A 169 20.00 -7.24 6.81
N ILE A 170 20.92 -6.77 5.96
CA ILE A 170 22.32 -7.18 5.95
C ILE A 170 23.08 -6.29 6.95
N THR A 171 23.48 -6.86 8.09
CA THR A 171 24.02 -6.09 9.23
C THR A 171 25.53 -5.83 9.16
N ASP A 172 26.24 -6.35 8.15
CA ASP A 172 27.72 -6.34 8.08
C ASP A 172 28.26 -5.32 7.03
N GLY A 173 29.19 -4.41 7.40
CA GLY A 173 29.94 -3.51 6.48
C GLY A 173 29.57 -1.99 6.44
N PRO A 174 30.22 -1.14 5.61
CA PRO A 174 29.83 0.27 5.38
C PRO A 174 28.68 0.48 4.37
N PHE A 175 27.95 1.62 4.45
CA PHE A 175 26.68 1.92 3.75
C PHE A 175 26.70 1.74 2.21
N LEU A 176 27.70 2.29 1.52
CA LEU A 176 27.78 2.25 0.04
C LEU A 176 28.29 0.90 -0.49
N SER A 177 29.22 0.25 0.21
CA SER A 177 29.71 -1.08 -0.19
C SER A 177 28.70 -2.19 0.10
N ARG A 178 27.76 -1.97 1.05
CA ARG A 178 26.60 -2.83 1.26
C ARG A 178 25.68 -2.83 0.04
N LEU A 179 25.22 -1.66 -0.43
CA LEU A 179 24.22 -1.53 -1.50
C LEU A 179 24.70 -2.06 -2.86
N PHE A 180 25.99 -1.87 -3.19
CA PHE A 180 26.59 -2.28 -4.47
C PHE A 180 27.26 -3.67 -4.44
N SER A 181 27.11 -4.43 -3.35
CA SER A 181 27.64 -5.80 -3.29
C SER A 181 26.77 -6.78 -4.08
N GLY A 182 27.39 -7.81 -4.67
CA GLY A 182 26.65 -8.89 -5.35
C GLY A 182 25.67 -9.64 -4.44
N ARG A 183 25.85 -9.56 -3.11
CA ARG A 183 24.95 -10.10 -2.09
C ARG A 183 23.71 -9.22 -1.89
N ALA A 184 23.90 -7.90 -1.80
CA ALA A 184 22.77 -6.97 -1.72
C ALA A 184 21.94 -6.97 -3.00
N PHE A 185 22.58 -7.04 -4.17
CA PHE A 185 21.83 -7.16 -5.43
C PHE A 185 20.95 -8.42 -5.47
N THR A 186 21.45 -9.55 -4.94
CA THR A 186 20.64 -10.77 -4.79
C THR A 186 19.50 -10.57 -3.77
N ALA A 187 19.77 -9.96 -2.62
CA ALA A 187 18.74 -9.69 -1.61
C ALA A 187 17.63 -8.75 -2.12
N ILE A 188 18.00 -7.67 -2.83
CA ILE A 188 17.08 -6.73 -3.47
C ILE A 188 16.26 -7.46 -4.54
N SER A 189 16.90 -8.28 -5.38
CA SER A 189 16.19 -9.05 -6.43
C SER A 189 15.16 -10.01 -5.80
N HIS A 190 15.53 -10.70 -4.74
CA HIS A 190 14.62 -11.60 -4.04
C HIS A 190 13.48 -10.86 -3.35
N ALA A 191 13.76 -9.78 -2.63
CA ALA A 191 12.73 -8.96 -1.99
C ALA A 191 11.74 -8.40 -3.04
N PHE A 192 12.24 -7.88 -4.16
CA PHE A 192 11.42 -7.36 -5.25
C PHE A 192 10.45 -8.41 -5.82
N PHE A 193 10.93 -9.60 -6.19
CA PHE A 193 10.06 -10.64 -6.77
C PHE A 193 9.13 -11.28 -5.75
N MET A 194 9.52 -11.32 -4.48
CA MET A 194 8.62 -11.74 -3.40
C MET A 194 7.48 -10.74 -3.21
N ASP A 195 7.77 -9.44 -3.14
CA ASP A 195 6.77 -8.39 -3.00
C ASP A 195 5.83 -8.35 -4.23
N LEU A 196 6.40 -8.49 -5.43
CA LEU A 196 5.62 -8.57 -6.68
C LEU A 196 4.72 -9.81 -6.69
N ASN A 197 5.22 -10.98 -6.29
CA ASN A 197 4.43 -12.21 -6.21
C ASN A 197 3.33 -12.13 -5.15
N ALA A 198 3.51 -11.33 -4.10
CA ALA A 198 2.47 -11.11 -3.11
C ALA A 198 1.29 -10.28 -3.67
N LEU A 199 1.53 -9.42 -4.67
CA LEU A 199 0.60 -8.36 -5.09
C LEU A 199 0.09 -8.47 -6.52
N TYR A 200 0.69 -9.29 -7.38
CA TYR A 200 0.32 -9.32 -8.81
C TYR A 200 -1.16 -9.60 -9.05
N VAL A 201 -1.81 -10.40 -8.19
CA VAL A 201 -3.25 -10.70 -8.28
C VAL A 201 -4.08 -9.46 -7.97
N ASP A 202 -3.78 -8.77 -6.86
CA ASP A 202 -4.52 -7.59 -6.42
C ASP A 202 -4.32 -6.42 -7.39
N LEU A 203 -3.09 -6.25 -7.88
CA LEU A 203 -2.74 -5.25 -8.90
C LEU A 203 -3.48 -5.53 -10.22
N GLY A 204 -3.42 -6.78 -10.70
CA GLY A 204 -4.12 -7.20 -11.91
C GLY A 204 -5.64 -7.03 -11.78
N LEU A 205 -6.21 -7.43 -10.64
CA LEU A 205 -7.63 -7.25 -10.35
C LEU A 205 -8.01 -5.77 -10.31
N GLY A 206 -7.18 -4.92 -9.69
CA GLY A 206 -7.40 -3.48 -9.63
C GLY A 206 -7.44 -2.80 -10.99
N PHE A 207 -6.46 -3.08 -11.86
CA PHE A 207 -6.47 -2.56 -13.23
C PHE A 207 -7.66 -3.07 -14.04
N LEU A 208 -8.02 -4.34 -13.91
CA LEU A 208 -9.18 -4.91 -14.60
C LEU A 208 -10.51 -4.29 -14.13
N ILE A 209 -10.69 -4.10 -12.82
CA ILE A 209 -11.87 -3.44 -12.27
C ILE A 209 -11.91 -1.97 -12.71
N ALA A 210 -10.79 -1.25 -12.65
CA ALA A 210 -10.72 0.13 -13.08
C ALA A 210 -11.05 0.29 -14.58
N GLY A 211 -10.48 -0.55 -15.44
CA GLY A 211 -10.78 -0.54 -16.87
C GLY A 211 -12.22 -0.96 -17.19
N ALA A 212 -12.78 -1.92 -16.46
CA ALA A 212 -14.19 -2.30 -16.58
C ALA A 212 -15.13 -1.16 -16.17
N LEU A 213 -14.87 -0.50 -15.03
CA LEU A 213 -15.67 0.63 -14.57
C LEU A 213 -15.55 1.84 -15.50
N ALA A 214 -14.35 2.13 -16.00
CA ALA A 214 -14.11 3.18 -16.99
C ALA A 214 -14.85 2.92 -18.31
N ALA A 215 -14.87 1.67 -18.79
CA ALA A 215 -15.49 1.31 -20.06
C ALA A 215 -17.01 1.16 -19.96
N TRP A 216 -17.53 0.62 -18.86
CA TRP A 216 -18.93 0.18 -18.78
C TRP A 216 -19.84 1.13 -18.01
N VAL A 217 -19.30 1.95 -17.09
CA VAL A 217 -20.12 2.85 -16.27
C VAL A 217 -20.03 4.27 -16.84
N PRO A 218 -21.13 4.81 -17.40
CA PRO A 218 -21.12 6.16 -17.96
C PRO A 218 -20.83 7.22 -16.90
N ASN A 219 -20.11 8.29 -17.28
CA ASN A 219 -19.83 9.42 -16.39
C ASN A 219 -21.10 10.06 -15.81
N SER A 220 -22.23 10.03 -16.53
CA SER A 220 -23.51 10.54 -16.04
C SER A 220 -24.05 9.79 -14.82
N TRP A 221 -23.77 8.48 -14.72
CA TRP A 221 -24.11 7.69 -13.54
C TRP A 221 -23.28 8.12 -12.33
N TRP A 222 -21.96 8.27 -12.52
CA TRP A 222 -21.06 8.75 -11.48
C TRP A 222 -21.41 10.17 -11.01
N GLN A 223 -21.71 11.06 -11.95
CA GLN A 223 -22.11 12.44 -11.64
C GLN A 223 -23.40 12.50 -10.81
N ALA A 224 -24.38 11.63 -11.12
CA ALA A 224 -25.59 11.50 -10.32
C ALA A 224 -25.29 10.94 -8.91
N PHE A 225 -24.43 9.91 -8.83
CA PHE A 225 -24.04 9.28 -7.56
C PHE A 225 -23.24 10.21 -6.65
N PHE A 226 -22.35 11.04 -7.22
CA PHE A 226 -21.55 12.03 -6.49
C PHE A 226 -22.23 13.38 -6.32
N LEU A 227 -23.49 13.52 -6.76
CA LEU A 227 -24.27 14.74 -6.60
C LEU A 227 -23.55 15.98 -7.14
N THR A 228 -22.92 15.87 -8.32
CA THR A 228 -22.07 16.94 -8.90
C THR A 228 -22.79 18.26 -9.12
N ASN A 229 -24.12 18.22 -9.25
CA ASN A 229 -24.98 19.41 -9.36
C ASN A 229 -25.05 20.24 -8.05
N HIS A 230 -24.63 19.67 -6.91
CA HIS A 230 -24.63 20.32 -5.60
C HIS A 230 -23.22 20.29 -4.99
N PRO A 231 -22.37 21.29 -5.28
CA PRO A 231 -20.95 21.29 -4.88
C PRO A 231 -20.71 21.04 -3.40
N THR A 232 -21.50 21.68 -2.52
CA THR A 232 -21.39 21.53 -1.06
C THR A 232 -21.76 20.12 -0.58
N LEU A 233 -22.74 19.48 -1.22
CA LEU A 233 -23.10 18.09 -0.90
C LEU A 233 -22.05 17.12 -1.42
N ASN A 234 -21.47 17.36 -2.60
CA ASN A 234 -20.38 16.53 -3.14
C ASN A 234 -19.12 16.59 -2.26
N GLU A 235 -18.77 17.77 -1.75
CA GLU A 235 -17.64 17.96 -0.81
C GLU A 235 -17.81 17.20 0.50
N PHE A 236 -19.04 17.01 0.98
CA PHE A 236 -19.32 16.23 2.18
C PHE A 236 -19.49 14.73 1.89
N TRP A 237 -20.21 14.41 0.81
CA TRP A 237 -20.54 13.04 0.41
C TRP A 237 -19.32 12.27 -0.09
N GLY A 238 -18.47 12.91 -0.88
CA GLY A 238 -17.27 12.31 -1.45
C GLY A 238 -16.34 11.70 -0.39
N PRO A 239 -15.89 12.46 0.63
CA PRO A 239 -15.03 11.95 1.70
C PRO A 239 -15.64 10.81 2.53
N LEU A 240 -16.97 10.75 2.60
CA LEU A 240 -17.69 9.71 3.33
C LEU A 240 -17.80 8.42 2.50
N ILE A 241 -18.12 8.54 1.22
CA ILE A 241 -18.35 7.38 0.35
C ILE A 241 -17.05 6.84 -0.25
N GLY A 242 -16.01 7.67 -0.41
CA GLY A 242 -14.71 7.28 -0.93
C GLY A 242 -14.13 6.06 -0.22
N PRO A 243 -14.00 6.05 1.12
CA PRO A 243 -13.49 4.89 1.83
C PRO A 243 -14.36 3.63 1.69
N VAL A 244 -15.67 3.80 1.49
CA VAL A 244 -16.59 2.68 1.25
C VAL A 244 -16.34 2.07 -0.13
N ILE A 245 -16.16 2.89 -1.16
CA ILE A 245 -15.85 2.42 -2.52
C ILE A 245 -14.50 1.68 -2.52
N SER A 246 -13.49 2.22 -1.83
CA SER A 246 -12.18 1.58 -1.67
C SER A 246 -12.27 0.23 -0.95
N MET A 247 -13.05 0.16 0.13
CA MET A 247 -13.28 -1.10 0.84
C MET A 247 -13.90 -2.19 -0.05
N LEU A 248 -14.78 -1.80 -0.97
CA LEU A 248 -15.48 -2.68 -1.91
C LEU A 248 -14.67 -2.96 -3.19
N SER A 249 -13.62 -2.19 -3.48
CA SER A 249 -12.77 -2.41 -4.66
C SER A 249 -11.83 -3.60 -4.46
N PHE A 250 -11.51 -3.95 -3.20
CA PHE A 250 -10.54 -4.97 -2.82
C PHE A 250 -9.13 -4.72 -3.37
N VAL A 251 -8.83 -3.49 -3.78
CA VAL A 251 -7.53 -3.13 -4.37
C VAL A 251 -6.62 -2.49 -3.32
N CYS A 252 -5.32 -2.73 -3.44
CA CYS A 252 -4.29 -2.10 -2.61
C CYS A 252 -4.08 -0.62 -2.97
N SER A 253 -3.36 0.15 -2.13
CA SER A 253 -3.15 1.60 -2.30
C SER A 253 -2.73 2.00 -3.72
N VAL A 254 -1.70 1.34 -4.29
CA VAL A 254 -1.21 1.69 -5.62
C VAL A 254 -2.20 1.30 -6.73
N GLY A 255 -2.84 0.13 -6.61
CA GLY A 255 -3.86 -0.29 -7.57
C GLY A 255 -5.16 0.51 -7.47
N ASN A 256 -5.40 1.20 -6.35
CA ASN A 256 -6.53 2.11 -6.21
C ASN A 256 -6.33 3.40 -7.02
N VAL A 257 -5.10 3.82 -7.35
CA VAL A 257 -4.90 5.09 -8.07
C VAL A 257 -5.57 5.14 -9.45
N PRO A 258 -5.47 4.10 -10.31
CA PRO A 258 -6.24 4.07 -11.56
C PRO A 258 -7.75 4.22 -11.33
N LEU A 259 -8.30 3.54 -10.31
CA LEU A 259 -9.71 3.67 -9.94
C LEU A 259 -10.03 5.08 -9.43
N ALA A 260 -9.12 5.70 -8.66
CA ALA A 260 -9.24 7.07 -8.18
C ALA A 260 -9.39 8.06 -9.34
N VAL A 261 -8.65 7.86 -10.44
CA VAL A 261 -8.79 8.68 -11.65
C VAL A 261 -10.14 8.47 -12.32
N VAL A 262 -10.64 7.23 -12.39
CA VAL A 262 -11.99 6.95 -12.93
C VAL A 262 -13.06 7.67 -12.11
N LEU A 263 -12.96 7.64 -10.78
CA LEU A 263 -13.89 8.35 -9.89
C LEU A 263 -13.76 9.88 -10.00
N TRP A 264 -12.53 10.39 -10.17
CA TRP A 264 -12.25 11.81 -10.41
C TRP A 264 -12.88 12.31 -11.71
N ASN A 265 -12.70 11.56 -12.81
CA ASN A 265 -13.38 11.80 -14.07
C ASN A 265 -14.92 11.71 -13.93
N GLY A 266 -15.39 10.83 -13.04
CA GLY A 266 -16.80 10.70 -12.66
C GLY A 266 -17.35 11.84 -11.79
N GLY A 267 -16.49 12.75 -11.31
CA GLY A 267 -16.89 13.97 -10.57
C GLY A 267 -16.93 13.82 -9.05
N ILE A 268 -16.27 12.80 -8.47
CA ILE A 268 -16.07 12.76 -7.01
C ILE A 268 -15.30 14.03 -6.55
N SER A 269 -15.63 14.58 -5.39
CA SER A 269 -14.91 15.72 -4.83
C SER A 269 -13.44 15.41 -4.54
N PHE A 270 -12.61 16.46 -4.49
CA PHE A 270 -11.16 16.33 -4.25
C PHE A 270 -10.85 15.60 -2.94
N GLY A 271 -11.50 16.01 -1.85
CA GLY A 271 -11.40 15.31 -0.57
C GLY A 271 -11.91 13.86 -0.62
N GLY A 272 -12.88 13.59 -1.50
CA GLY A 272 -13.38 12.24 -1.75
C GLY A 272 -12.33 11.33 -2.38
N VAL A 273 -11.60 11.80 -3.39
CA VAL A 273 -10.46 11.06 -3.96
C VAL A 273 -9.41 10.75 -2.90
N ILE A 274 -9.03 11.76 -2.11
CA ILE A 274 -8.00 11.61 -1.07
C ILE A 274 -8.45 10.58 -0.01
N SER A 275 -9.69 10.67 0.46
CA SER A 275 -10.25 9.68 1.41
C SER A 275 -10.31 8.26 0.82
N PHE A 276 -10.56 8.13 -0.48
CA PHE A 276 -10.62 6.86 -1.20
C PHE A 276 -9.24 6.21 -1.28
N ILE A 277 -8.20 7.00 -1.59
CA ILE A 277 -6.80 6.53 -1.65
C ILE A 277 -6.35 6.04 -0.26
N PHE A 278 -6.67 6.79 0.81
CA PHE A 278 -6.29 6.42 2.17
C PHE A 278 -6.94 5.13 2.70
N ALA A 279 -8.01 4.64 2.07
CA ALA A 279 -8.83 3.57 2.58
C ALA A 279 -8.37 2.15 2.20
N ASP A 280 -7.14 2.02 1.68
CA ASP A 280 -6.53 0.75 1.30
C ASP A 280 -6.37 -0.25 2.47
N LEU A 281 -6.20 0.24 3.70
CA LEU A 281 -6.05 -0.58 4.90
C LEU A 281 -7.38 -1.04 5.53
N ILE A 282 -8.53 -0.59 5.02
CA ILE A 282 -9.85 -1.02 5.51
C ILE A 282 -10.59 -1.94 4.53
N ILE A 283 -9.91 -2.47 3.51
CA ILE A 283 -10.48 -3.47 2.60
C ILE A 283 -10.82 -4.78 3.34
N LEU A 284 -11.84 -5.50 2.85
CA LEU A 284 -12.35 -6.70 3.50
C LEU A 284 -11.27 -7.79 3.78
N PRO A 285 -10.29 -8.04 2.88
CA PRO A 285 -9.21 -8.98 3.16
C PRO A 285 -8.34 -8.56 4.35
N ILE A 286 -7.97 -7.27 4.44
CA ILE A 286 -7.18 -6.73 5.55
C ILE A 286 -7.98 -6.76 6.85
N LEU A 287 -9.27 -6.43 6.82
CA LEU A 287 -10.13 -6.57 8.00
C LEU A 287 -10.22 -8.01 8.51
N ASN A 288 -10.22 -8.99 7.60
CA ASN A 288 -10.16 -10.40 7.98
C ASN A 288 -8.80 -10.75 8.61
N ILE A 289 -7.71 -10.14 8.16
CA ILE A 289 -6.38 -10.28 8.78
C ILE A 289 -6.37 -9.65 10.17
N TYR A 290 -6.85 -8.42 10.35
CA TYR A 290 -6.99 -7.80 11.68
C TYR A 290 -7.84 -8.66 12.62
N ARG A 291 -8.94 -9.25 12.13
CA ARG A 291 -9.77 -10.16 12.91
C ARG A 291 -8.98 -11.37 13.39
N LYS A 292 -8.13 -11.95 12.55
CA LYS A 292 -7.27 -13.08 12.91
C LYS A 292 -6.15 -12.66 13.87
N TYR A 293 -5.55 -11.49 13.67
CA TYR A 293 -4.39 -10.97 14.40
C TYR A 293 -4.72 -10.42 15.78
N TYR A 294 -5.77 -9.61 15.89
CA TYR A 294 -6.10 -8.82 17.07
C TYR A 294 -7.47 -9.18 17.66
N GLY A 295 -8.24 -10.04 16.99
CA GLY A 295 -9.58 -10.45 17.39
C GLY A 295 -10.67 -9.58 16.77
N GLY A 296 -11.91 -10.11 16.69
CA GLY A 296 -13.01 -9.44 15.98
C GLY A 296 -13.43 -8.09 16.57
N ARG A 297 -13.38 -7.93 17.90
CA ARG A 297 -13.71 -6.66 18.56
C ARG A 297 -12.69 -5.56 18.20
N THR A 298 -11.40 -5.89 18.26
CA THR A 298 -10.33 -4.95 17.91
C THR A 298 -10.34 -4.64 16.42
N ALA A 299 -10.61 -5.62 15.55
CA ALA A 299 -10.75 -5.40 14.12
C ALA A 299 -11.90 -4.44 13.76
N LEU A 300 -13.07 -4.61 14.38
CA LEU A 300 -14.21 -3.70 14.19
C LEU A 300 -13.88 -2.29 14.72
N TYR A 301 -13.18 -2.20 15.85
CA TYR A 301 -12.73 -0.92 16.39
C TYR A 301 -11.74 -0.22 15.43
N LEU A 302 -10.74 -0.94 14.92
CA LEU A 302 -9.80 -0.42 13.91
C LEU A 302 -10.55 0.04 12.66
N LEU A 303 -11.52 -0.74 12.16
CA LEU A 303 -12.35 -0.34 11.03
C LEU A 303 -13.03 1.02 11.27
N LEU A 304 -13.75 1.17 12.38
CA LEU A 304 -14.53 2.39 12.66
C LEU A 304 -13.63 3.60 12.86
N VAL A 305 -12.54 3.44 13.62
CA VAL A 305 -11.62 4.54 13.93
C VAL A 305 -10.81 4.96 12.71
N SER A 306 -10.31 4.00 11.92
CA SER A 306 -9.57 4.29 10.70
C SER A 306 -10.48 4.90 9.63
N TYR A 307 -11.70 4.38 9.45
CA TYR A 307 -12.69 4.98 8.53
C TYR A 307 -12.98 6.43 8.89
N ALA A 308 -13.24 6.72 10.18
CA ALA A 308 -13.47 8.08 10.64
C ALA A 308 -12.25 8.98 10.42
N ALA A 309 -11.04 8.47 10.66
CA ALA A 309 -9.81 9.22 10.43
C ALA A 309 -9.59 9.55 8.95
N MET A 310 -9.81 8.59 8.05
CA MET A 310 -9.67 8.77 6.59
C MET A 310 -10.69 9.76 6.04
N ALA A 311 -11.96 9.60 6.39
CA ALA A 311 -13.03 10.48 5.95
C ALA A 311 -12.82 11.91 6.46
N LEU A 312 -12.44 12.07 7.73
CA LEU A 312 -12.16 13.37 8.32
C LEU A 312 -10.91 14.02 7.71
N ALA A 313 -9.83 13.26 7.50
CA ALA A 313 -8.62 13.77 6.86
C ALA A 313 -8.90 14.23 5.42
N GLY A 314 -9.59 13.42 4.62
CA GLY A 314 -9.99 13.77 3.26
C GLY A 314 -10.89 15.01 3.22
N PHE A 315 -11.86 15.10 4.13
CA PHE A 315 -12.74 16.27 4.25
C PHE A 315 -11.96 17.54 4.61
N LEU A 316 -11.09 17.48 5.63
CA LEU A 316 -10.31 18.64 6.09
C LEU A 316 -9.29 19.12 5.06
N ILE A 317 -8.58 18.20 4.40
CA ILE A 317 -7.65 18.54 3.32
C ILE A 317 -8.40 19.08 2.11
N GLY A 318 -9.53 18.46 1.75
CA GLY A 318 -10.40 18.94 0.68
C GLY A 318 -10.79 20.40 0.89
N GLY A 319 -11.35 20.71 2.07
CA GLY A 319 -11.72 22.06 2.44
C GLY A 319 -10.53 23.02 2.48
N ALA A 320 -9.39 22.60 3.04
CA ALA A 320 -8.18 23.44 3.10
C ALA A 320 -7.65 23.80 1.71
N PHE A 321 -7.56 22.84 0.79
CA PHE A 321 -7.08 23.07 -0.58
C PHE A 321 -8.04 23.95 -1.37
N GLN A 322 -9.34 23.80 -1.14
CA GLN A 322 -10.34 24.64 -1.77
C GLN A 322 -10.28 26.09 -1.26
N LEU A 323 -10.13 26.29 0.05
CA LEU A 323 -9.94 27.62 0.64
C LEU A 323 -8.67 28.31 0.16
N LEU A 324 -7.60 27.54 -0.08
CA LEU A 324 -6.33 28.05 -0.61
C LEU A 324 -6.34 28.25 -2.13
N GLY A 325 -7.42 27.86 -2.83
CA GLY A 325 -7.49 27.89 -4.30
C GLY A 325 -6.50 26.94 -4.98
N LEU A 326 -6.02 25.92 -4.25
CA LEU A 326 -5.07 24.91 -4.72
C LEU A 326 -5.78 23.68 -5.29
N ALA A 327 -7.09 23.54 -5.07
CA ALA A 327 -7.85 22.41 -5.60
C ALA A 327 -7.89 22.44 -7.14
N PRO A 328 -7.58 21.33 -7.83
CA PRO A 328 -7.63 21.28 -9.29
C PRO A 328 -9.06 21.50 -9.79
N THR A 329 -9.24 22.43 -10.72
CA THR A 329 -10.55 22.79 -11.30
C THR A 329 -10.98 21.89 -12.46
N ASN A 330 -10.03 21.12 -13.04
CA ASN A 330 -10.29 20.26 -14.18
C ASN A 330 -10.47 18.81 -13.72
N HIS A 331 -11.68 18.29 -13.95
CA HIS A 331 -12.02 16.90 -13.64
C HIS A 331 -11.62 15.90 -14.74
N HIS A 332 -11.25 16.38 -15.93
CA HIS A 332 -10.92 15.50 -17.07
C HIS A 332 -9.44 15.19 -17.16
N VAL A 333 -9.09 13.95 -16.84
CA VAL A 333 -7.77 13.34 -17.06
C VAL A 333 -7.88 12.40 -18.25
N THR A 334 -7.32 12.78 -19.40
CA THR A 334 -7.41 12.04 -20.68
C THR A 334 -6.34 10.97 -20.87
N ILE A 335 -5.54 10.68 -19.83
CA ILE A 335 -4.31 9.88 -19.93
C ILE A 335 -4.59 8.44 -20.38
N PHE A 336 -5.77 7.89 -20.07
CA PHE A 336 -6.09 6.48 -20.34
C PHE A 336 -6.84 6.19 -21.64
N GLU A 337 -7.24 7.23 -22.38
CA GLU A 337 -7.91 7.09 -23.68
C GLU A 337 -6.92 7.17 -24.86
N THR A 338 -5.70 7.68 -24.60
CA THR A 338 -4.64 7.79 -25.61
C THR A 338 -3.83 6.50 -25.71
N GLN A 339 -3.63 6.02 -26.95
CA GLN A 339 -2.77 4.87 -27.21
C GLN A 339 -1.33 5.13 -26.72
N PRO A 340 -0.60 4.08 -26.28
CA PRO A 340 0.81 4.20 -25.92
C PRO A 340 1.58 4.91 -27.03
N SER A 341 2.18 6.05 -26.68
CA SER A 341 2.97 6.86 -27.61
C SER A 341 4.45 6.67 -27.32
N TRP A 342 5.31 6.97 -28.30
CA TRP A 342 6.78 6.96 -28.12
C TRP A 342 7.23 8.20 -27.33
N ASN A 343 6.83 8.26 -26.07
CA ASN A 343 7.16 9.31 -25.12
C ASN A 343 8.17 8.81 -24.07
N TYR A 344 8.48 9.66 -23.10
CA TYR A 344 9.39 9.31 -22.00
C TYR A 344 8.88 8.12 -21.17
N THR A 345 7.57 7.97 -20.97
CA THR A 345 6.95 6.84 -20.27
C THR A 345 7.36 5.52 -20.93
N THR A 346 7.17 5.40 -22.25
CA THR A 346 7.56 4.21 -23.02
C THR A 346 9.06 3.88 -22.93
N PHE A 347 9.95 4.88 -22.96
CA PHE A 347 11.38 4.64 -22.80
C PHE A 347 11.75 4.16 -21.39
N LEU A 348 11.12 4.75 -20.36
CA LEU A 348 11.30 4.33 -18.97
C LEU A 348 10.74 2.93 -18.74
N ASP A 349 9.57 2.60 -19.28
CA ASP A 349 8.97 1.27 -19.19
C ASP A 349 9.91 0.21 -19.78
N ILE A 350 10.48 0.46 -20.95
CA ILE A 350 11.47 -0.45 -21.56
C ILE A 350 12.70 -0.60 -20.66
N ALA A 351 13.22 0.49 -20.10
CA ALA A 351 14.39 0.44 -19.22
C ALA A 351 14.11 -0.36 -17.93
N PHE A 352 12.95 -0.16 -17.30
CA PHE A 352 12.53 -0.90 -16.12
C PHE A 352 12.19 -2.36 -16.43
N LEU A 353 11.60 -2.66 -17.58
CA LEU A 353 11.39 -4.04 -18.05
C LEU A 353 12.71 -4.79 -18.23
N LEU A 354 13.73 -4.14 -18.80
CA LEU A 354 15.07 -4.70 -18.92
C LEU A 354 15.71 -4.93 -17.54
N LEU A 355 15.58 -3.96 -16.63
CA LEU A 355 16.08 -4.10 -15.26
C LEU A 355 15.41 -5.26 -14.52
N MET A 356 14.07 -5.36 -14.60
CA MET A 356 13.31 -6.47 -14.04
C MET A 356 13.72 -7.80 -14.67
N ALA A 357 14.00 -7.86 -15.97
CA ALA A 357 14.48 -9.08 -16.62
C ALA A 357 15.86 -9.52 -16.08
N VAL A 358 16.77 -8.57 -15.85
CA VAL A 358 18.08 -8.84 -15.24
C VAL A 358 17.92 -9.33 -13.79
N MET A 359 17.07 -8.67 -13.00
CA MET A 359 16.78 -9.08 -11.63
C MET A 359 16.08 -10.44 -11.60
N ALA A 360 15.21 -10.75 -12.56
CA ALA A 360 14.53 -12.04 -12.69
C ALA A 360 15.55 -13.14 -12.99
N TRP A 361 16.47 -12.89 -13.91
CA TRP A 361 17.57 -13.82 -14.20
C TRP A 361 18.42 -14.06 -12.94
N ARG A 362 18.76 -13.01 -12.19
CA ARG A 362 19.47 -13.14 -10.92
C ARG A 362 18.66 -13.93 -9.90
N PHE A 363 17.37 -13.66 -9.76
CA PHE A 363 16.46 -14.33 -8.84
C PHE A 363 16.38 -15.83 -9.11
N VAL A 364 16.19 -16.23 -10.37
CA VAL A 364 16.12 -17.63 -10.79
C VAL A 364 17.46 -18.34 -10.59
N THR A 365 18.58 -17.69 -10.94
CA THR A 365 19.93 -18.29 -10.83
C THR A 365 20.45 -18.40 -9.39
N THR A 366 19.85 -17.69 -8.44
CA THR A 366 20.28 -17.67 -7.02
C THR A 366 19.28 -18.37 -6.07
N GLY A 367 18.45 -19.27 -6.60
CA GLY A 367 17.54 -20.10 -5.77
C GLY A 367 16.23 -19.42 -5.37
N GLY A 368 15.87 -18.28 -5.96
CA GLY A 368 14.66 -17.53 -5.62
C GLY A 368 13.36 -18.32 -5.82
N ILE A 369 13.30 -19.22 -6.81
CA ILE A 369 12.13 -20.09 -7.04
C ILE A 369 11.94 -21.08 -5.89
N GLU A 370 13.02 -21.67 -5.38
CA GLU A 370 12.96 -22.59 -4.25
C GLU A 370 12.50 -21.86 -3.00
N MET A 371 12.97 -20.63 -2.81
CA MET A 371 12.53 -19.76 -1.73
C MET A 371 11.02 -19.41 -1.83
N LEU A 372 10.52 -19.05 -3.02
CA LEU A 372 9.08 -18.84 -3.24
C LEU A 372 8.25 -20.08 -2.93
N ARG A 373 8.72 -21.27 -3.35
CA ARG A 373 8.03 -22.52 -3.01
C ARG A 373 8.06 -22.79 -1.52
N ALA A 374 9.20 -22.61 -0.86
CA ALA A 374 9.33 -22.74 0.59
C ALA A 374 8.39 -21.78 1.34
N HIS A 375 8.13 -20.60 0.77
CA HIS A 375 7.19 -19.61 1.32
C HIS A 375 5.71 -19.87 1.00
N ALA A 376 5.41 -20.51 -0.13
CA ALA A 376 4.04 -20.94 -0.45
C ALA A 376 3.53 -22.03 0.53
N HIS A 377 4.45 -22.72 1.21
CA HIS A 377 4.10 -23.73 2.21
C HIS A 377 3.87 -23.04 3.56
N ARG A 378 2.72 -23.28 4.18
CA ARG A 378 2.38 -22.72 5.50
C ARG A 378 3.48 -23.08 6.51
N PRO A 379 4.12 -22.10 7.17
CA PRO A 379 5.07 -22.40 8.23
C PRO A 379 4.33 -23.16 9.33
N GLN A 380 4.77 -24.37 9.65
CA GLN A 380 4.32 -25.04 10.87
C GLN A 380 4.76 -24.19 12.06
N ALA A 381 3.88 -24.01 13.05
CA ALA A 381 4.21 -23.25 14.25
C ALA A 381 5.48 -23.83 14.91
N GLY A 382 6.56 -23.04 14.97
CA GLY A 382 7.86 -23.47 15.51
C GLY A 382 8.94 -23.81 14.47
N ALA A 383 8.74 -23.53 13.19
CA ALA A 383 9.78 -23.76 12.17
C ALA A 383 11.03 -22.88 12.41
N ASN A 384 12.22 -23.52 12.44
CA ASN A 384 13.49 -22.82 12.59
C ASN A 384 13.79 -21.99 11.33
N LEU A 385 13.89 -20.67 11.50
CA LEU A 385 14.34 -19.73 10.49
C LEU A 385 15.88 -19.81 10.38
N VAL A 386 16.39 -20.19 9.22
CA VAL A 386 17.83 -20.26 8.91
C VAL A 386 18.19 -19.09 8.00
N ARG A 387 19.35 -18.47 8.18
CA ARG A 387 19.83 -17.44 7.25
C ARG A 387 20.34 -18.09 5.96
N ASP A 388 19.78 -17.70 4.84
CA ASP A 388 20.25 -18.05 3.50
C ASP A 388 21.70 -17.56 3.32
N PRO A 389 22.65 -18.44 2.97
CA PRO A 389 24.05 -18.04 2.79
C PRO A 389 24.26 -17.12 1.57
N VAL A 390 23.40 -17.22 0.54
CA VAL A 390 23.47 -16.50 -0.73
C VAL A 390 22.88 -15.10 -0.63
N CYS A 391 21.68 -14.95 -0.07
CA CYS A 391 21.00 -13.63 0.01
C CYS A 391 21.00 -13.03 1.41
N GLY A 392 21.31 -13.81 2.46
CA GLY A 392 21.34 -13.34 3.85
C GLY A 392 19.95 -13.22 4.51
N MET A 393 18.88 -13.59 3.80
CA MET A 393 17.51 -13.56 4.31
C MET A 393 17.25 -14.73 5.26
N SER A 394 16.35 -14.53 6.21
CA SER A 394 15.82 -15.65 7.00
C SER A 394 14.92 -16.48 6.08
N VAL A 395 15.03 -17.80 6.08
CA VAL A 395 14.19 -18.74 5.31
C VAL A 395 13.77 -19.87 6.22
N ILE A 396 12.58 -20.44 5.98
CA ILE A 396 12.13 -21.63 6.69
C ILE A 396 12.97 -22.80 6.20
N ARG A 397 13.69 -23.49 7.10
CA ARG A 397 14.46 -24.69 6.74
C ARG A 397 13.50 -25.73 6.17
N SER A 398 13.57 -26.04 4.88
CA SER A 398 12.92 -27.23 4.35
C SER A 398 13.58 -28.44 5.02
N VAL A 399 12.76 -29.31 5.59
CA VAL A 399 13.23 -30.65 5.96
C VAL A 399 13.32 -31.42 4.65
N GLY A 400 14.53 -31.46 4.08
CA GLY A 400 14.90 -32.24 2.91
C GLY A 400 16.34 -32.69 3.08
#